data_AF-A0A2D9C8L9-F1
#
_entry.id   AF-A0A2D9C8L9-F1
#
_cell.length_a   1.000
_cell.length_b   1.000
_cell.length_c   1.000
_cell.angle_alpha   90.00
_cell.angle_beta   90.00
_cell.angle_gamma   90.00
#
_symmetry.space_group_name_H-M   'P 1'
#
loop_
_entity.id
_entity.type
_entity.pdbx_description
1 polymer ?
#
loop_
_entity_poly.entity_id
_entity_poly.type
_entity_poly.pdbx_seq_one_letter_code
_entity_poly.pdbx_strand_id
1 'polypeptide(L)'
;MRLEFIGDPLEKAVTEEIIAWSKDVLEKPSKFFNGLPPCPYAKQAWMKDKVALVFKKEKTYQDLYSVISCFDDKFDLAILVDLNSDKTSEEFHDYLDELNGAIAKGFFIDKDIWVVGFHPDDEAAEFAEEVDFEALVEVEYSLIFIQRLSKLQESAYKIKKNGYYANYDEAYNSSYIFKRREELYRRLKNGDGT
;
A
#
# COMPACT_ATOMS: atom_id res chain seq x y z
N MET A 1 13.90 -4.73 -18.91
CA MET A 1 12.55 -4.46 -19.45
C MET A 1 12.58 -3.02 -19.97
N ARG A 2 12.42 -2.79 -21.28
CA ARG A 2 12.30 -1.42 -21.81
C ARG A 2 10.81 -1.07 -21.74
N LEU A 3 10.44 -0.29 -20.74
CA LEU A 3 9.16 0.42 -20.76
C LEU A 3 9.32 1.55 -21.79
N GLU A 4 8.92 1.30 -23.03
CA GLU A 4 8.73 2.38 -24.00
C GLU A 4 7.48 3.17 -23.58
N PHE A 5 7.70 4.13 -22.68
CA PHE A 5 6.68 5.05 -22.20
C PHE A 5 6.29 6.00 -23.34
N ILE A 6 5.13 5.78 -23.95
CA ILE A 6 4.43 6.76 -24.79
C ILE A 6 3.51 7.56 -23.85
N GLY A 7 4.08 8.28 -22.89
CA GLY A 7 3.31 8.84 -21.77
C GLY A 7 3.89 10.12 -21.18
N ASP A 8 3.12 10.71 -20.28
CA ASP A 8 3.43 11.93 -19.53
C ASP A 8 4.83 11.81 -18.87
N PRO A 9 5.77 12.74 -19.14
CA PRO A 9 7.10 12.72 -18.55
C PRO A 9 7.11 12.65 -17.02
N LEU A 10 6.11 13.28 -16.37
CA LEU A 10 5.99 13.25 -14.91
C LEU A 10 5.63 11.84 -14.43
N GLU A 11 4.65 11.19 -15.05
CA GLU A 11 4.24 9.83 -14.69
C GLU A 11 5.40 8.84 -14.83
N LYS A 12 6.22 9.02 -15.87
CA LYS A 12 7.43 8.21 -16.06
C LYS A 12 8.43 8.42 -14.93
N ALA A 13 8.72 9.67 -14.57
CA ALA A 13 9.68 9.98 -13.51
C ALA A 13 9.20 9.48 -12.14
N VAL A 14 7.92 9.66 -11.83
CA VAL A 14 7.30 9.12 -10.59
C VAL A 14 7.33 7.59 -10.58
N THR A 15 7.09 6.93 -11.73
CA THR A 15 7.22 5.47 -11.84
C THR A 15 8.65 5.02 -11.54
N GLU A 16 9.65 5.70 -12.09
CA GLU A 16 11.06 5.40 -11.85
C GLU A 16 11.44 5.60 -10.37
N GLU A 17 10.91 6.65 -9.73
CA GLU A 17 11.10 6.91 -8.30
C GLU A 17 10.48 5.82 -7.43
N ILE A 18 9.22 5.43 -7.66
CA ILE A 18 8.54 4.38 -6.88
C ILE A 18 9.29 3.05 -6.99
N ILE A 19 9.80 2.72 -8.19
CA ILE A 19 10.60 1.50 -8.41
C ILE A 19 11.94 1.59 -7.66
N ALA A 20 12.61 2.75 -7.71
CA ALA A 20 13.85 2.98 -6.98
C ALA A 20 13.64 2.88 -5.47
N TRP A 21 12.60 3.54 -4.94
CA TRP A 21 12.23 3.50 -3.53
C TRP A 21 11.92 2.08 -3.07
N SER A 22 11.15 1.32 -3.85
CA SER A 22 10.90 -0.09 -3.55
C SER A 22 12.20 -0.89 -3.43
N LYS A 23 13.09 -0.75 -4.41
CA LYS A 23 14.35 -1.49 -4.46
C LYS A 23 15.29 -1.11 -3.32
N ASP A 24 15.39 0.19 -3.02
CA ASP A 24 16.41 0.71 -2.14
C ASP A 24 16.00 0.80 -0.67
N VAL A 25 14.69 0.93 -0.40
CA VAL A 25 14.13 1.02 0.94
C VAL A 25 13.40 -0.27 1.31
N LEU A 26 12.48 -0.77 0.46
CA LEU A 26 11.56 -1.83 0.85
C LEU A 26 12.10 -3.27 0.65
N GLU A 27 13.06 -3.47 -0.24
CA GLU A 27 13.54 -4.80 -0.63
C GLU A 27 14.83 -5.24 0.08
N LYS A 28 15.46 -4.35 0.84
CA LYS A 28 16.69 -4.64 1.58
C LYS A 28 16.37 -5.24 2.96
N PRO A 29 16.97 -6.38 3.34
CA PRO A 29 16.86 -6.92 4.68
C PRO A 29 17.25 -5.90 5.75
N SER A 30 16.45 -5.81 6.82
CA SER A 30 16.74 -4.95 7.97
C SER A 30 16.67 -5.74 9.26
N LYS A 31 17.49 -5.34 10.25
CA LYS A 31 17.44 -5.89 11.61
C LYS A 31 16.08 -5.64 12.26
N PHE A 32 15.44 -4.52 11.92
CA PHE A 32 14.10 -4.18 12.39
C PHE A 32 13.05 -5.26 12.04
N PHE A 33 13.20 -5.94 10.90
CA PHE A 33 12.29 -7.01 10.47
C PHE A 33 12.89 -8.40 10.65
N ASN A 34 13.79 -8.58 11.62
CA ASN A 34 14.48 -9.85 11.90
C ASN A 34 15.21 -10.44 10.67
N GLY A 35 15.88 -9.59 9.89
CA GLY A 35 16.61 -10.00 8.68
C GLY A 35 15.71 -10.25 7.47
N LEU A 36 14.41 -9.96 7.56
CA LEU A 36 13.53 -9.82 6.41
C LEU A 36 13.57 -8.39 5.88
N PRO A 37 13.19 -8.15 4.62
CA PRO A 37 13.06 -6.79 4.10
C PRO A 37 11.71 -6.17 4.53
N PRO A 38 11.58 -4.84 4.59
CA PRO A 38 10.33 -4.17 4.95
C PRO A 38 9.13 -4.58 4.10
N CYS A 39 9.31 -4.93 2.83
CA CYS A 39 8.28 -5.57 2.03
C CYS A 39 8.79 -6.89 1.43
N PRO A 40 8.59 -8.05 2.11
CA PRO A 40 9.08 -9.36 1.67
C PRO A 40 8.61 -9.80 0.28
N TYR A 41 7.53 -9.21 -0.22
CA TYR A 41 6.91 -9.59 -1.48
C TYR A 41 7.19 -8.61 -2.63
N ALA A 42 7.70 -7.40 -2.35
CA ALA A 42 7.88 -6.33 -3.35
C ALA A 42 8.75 -6.77 -4.53
N LYS A 43 9.95 -7.29 -4.24
CA LYS A 43 10.90 -7.74 -5.27
C LYS A 43 10.29 -8.73 -6.26
N GLN A 44 9.57 -9.72 -5.75
CA GLN A 44 8.93 -10.73 -6.60
C GLN A 44 7.76 -10.18 -7.39
N ALA A 45 7.00 -9.23 -6.81
CA ALA A 45 5.88 -8.60 -7.49
C ALA A 45 6.35 -7.79 -8.70
N TRP A 46 7.40 -6.97 -8.54
CA TRP A 46 8.02 -6.24 -9.65
C TRP A 46 8.60 -7.16 -10.71
N MET A 47 9.35 -8.20 -10.32
CA MET A 47 9.96 -9.15 -11.26
C MET A 47 8.94 -9.95 -12.09
N LYS A 48 7.70 -10.09 -11.60
CA LYS A 48 6.62 -10.87 -12.24
C LYS A 48 5.55 -9.99 -12.87
N ASP A 49 5.79 -8.68 -13.00
CA ASP A 49 4.84 -7.71 -13.54
C ASP A 49 3.47 -7.75 -12.83
N LYS A 50 3.51 -7.92 -11.50
CA LYS A 50 2.33 -8.02 -10.62
C LYS A 50 1.96 -6.70 -9.94
N VAL A 51 2.60 -5.60 -10.31
CA VAL A 51 2.29 -4.27 -9.79
C VAL A 51 1.71 -3.42 -10.90
N ALA A 52 0.53 -2.84 -10.66
CA ALA A 52 -0.08 -1.84 -11.54
C ALA A 52 0.11 -0.44 -10.96
N LEU A 53 0.43 0.53 -11.81
CA LEU A 53 0.43 1.95 -11.45
C LEU A 53 -0.74 2.65 -12.14
N VAL A 54 -1.49 3.44 -11.38
CA VAL A 54 -2.62 4.25 -11.88
C VAL A 54 -2.40 5.68 -11.39
N PHE A 55 -2.51 6.67 -12.28
CA PHE A 55 -2.29 8.08 -11.93
C PHE A 55 -3.60 8.82 -11.80
N LYS A 56 -3.88 9.35 -10.61
CA LYS A 56 -4.99 10.25 -10.32
C LYS A 56 -4.50 11.69 -10.42
N LYS A 57 -5.05 12.43 -11.38
CA LYS A 57 -4.75 13.87 -11.61
C LYS A 57 -5.89 14.79 -11.14
N GLU A 58 -7.09 14.24 -11.03
CA GLU A 58 -8.28 14.95 -10.59
C GLU A 58 -8.45 14.86 -9.08
N LYS A 59 -9.19 15.81 -8.49
CA LYS A 59 -9.48 15.79 -7.05
C LYS A 59 -10.38 14.64 -6.63
N THR A 60 -11.20 14.12 -7.55
CA THR A 60 -12.20 13.10 -7.23
C THR A 60 -11.57 11.72 -7.02
N TYR A 61 -12.06 10.94 -6.07
CA TYR A 61 -11.63 9.55 -5.85
C TYR A 61 -12.22 8.54 -6.84
N GLN A 62 -12.71 8.98 -8.00
CA GLN A 62 -13.32 8.09 -8.99
C GLN A 62 -12.36 7.03 -9.51
N ASP A 63 -11.08 7.37 -9.68
CA ASP A 63 -10.04 6.41 -10.08
C ASP A 63 -9.85 5.34 -8.99
N LEU A 64 -9.81 5.74 -7.72
CA LEU A 64 -9.74 4.81 -6.58
C LEU A 64 -10.92 3.85 -6.58
N TYR A 65 -12.15 4.38 -6.71
CA TYR A 65 -13.36 3.55 -6.73
C TYR A 65 -13.41 2.61 -7.93
N SER A 66 -12.90 3.06 -9.08
CA SER A 66 -12.80 2.24 -10.29
C SER A 66 -11.81 1.10 -10.10
N VAL A 67 -10.64 1.38 -9.51
CA VAL A 67 -9.63 0.35 -9.20
C VAL A 67 -10.16 -0.67 -8.18
N ILE A 68 -10.87 -0.23 -7.14
CA ILE A 68 -11.50 -1.13 -6.16
C ILE A 68 -12.57 -2.02 -6.84
N SER A 69 -13.43 -1.43 -7.67
CA SER A 69 -14.56 -2.15 -8.30
C SER A 69 -14.12 -3.14 -9.38
N CYS A 70 -12.99 -2.86 -10.04
CA CYS A 70 -12.48 -3.60 -11.18
C CYS A 70 -11.09 -4.18 -10.93
N PHE A 71 -10.76 -4.49 -9.66
CA PHE A 71 -9.45 -5.02 -9.30
C PHE A 71 -9.17 -6.32 -10.07
N ASP A 72 -8.03 -6.38 -10.76
CA ASP A 72 -7.65 -7.48 -11.65
C ASP A 72 -6.63 -8.38 -10.94
N ASP A 73 -7.02 -9.63 -10.66
CA ASP A 73 -6.18 -10.64 -9.98
C ASP A 73 -4.93 -11.07 -10.79
N LYS A 74 -4.76 -10.56 -12.01
CA LYS A 74 -3.44 -10.62 -12.66
C LYS A 74 -2.39 -9.83 -11.89
N PHE A 75 -2.78 -8.84 -11.08
CA PHE A 75 -1.90 -8.06 -10.23
C PHE A 75 -2.02 -8.49 -8.76
N ASP A 76 -0.90 -8.38 -8.05
CA ASP A 76 -0.84 -8.57 -6.60
C ASP A 76 -1.12 -7.25 -5.87
N LEU A 77 -0.82 -6.13 -6.53
CA LEU A 77 -0.91 -4.78 -5.98
C LEU A 77 -1.22 -3.78 -7.11
N ALA A 78 -2.19 -2.90 -6.88
CA ALA A 78 -2.35 -1.68 -7.63
C ALA A 78 -1.93 -0.50 -6.74
N ILE A 79 -1.13 0.41 -7.28
CA ILE A 79 -0.72 1.63 -6.61
C ILE A 79 -1.38 2.78 -7.36
N LEU A 80 -2.31 3.46 -6.70
CA LEU A 80 -2.86 4.71 -7.18
C LEU A 80 -1.96 5.85 -6.69
N VAL A 81 -1.34 6.55 -7.63
CA VAL A 81 -0.51 7.74 -7.39
C VAL A 81 -1.42 8.96 -7.47
N ASP A 82 -1.63 9.63 -6.34
CA ASP A 82 -2.44 10.83 -6.25
C ASP A 82 -1.58 12.08 -6.33
N LEU A 83 -1.62 12.73 -7.50
CA LEU A 83 -0.90 13.98 -7.79
C LEU A 83 -1.70 15.23 -7.40
N ASN A 84 -2.89 15.07 -6.83
CA ASN A 84 -3.82 16.16 -6.51
C ASN A 84 -4.58 15.86 -5.21
N SER A 85 -3.86 15.36 -4.21
CA SER A 85 -4.37 15.22 -2.85
C SER A 85 -4.48 16.61 -2.22
N ASP A 86 -5.64 16.92 -1.65
CA ASP A 86 -5.87 18.14 -0.88
C ASP A 86 -6.19 17.88 0.60
N LYS A 87 -5.96 16.64 1.05
CA LYS A 87 -6.17 16.20 2.43
C LYS A 87 -4.93 16.41 3.27
N THR A 88 -5.12 16.63 4.57
CA THR A 88 -4.03 16.41 5.53
C THR A 88 -3.71 14.91 5.65
N SER A 89 -2.55 14.56 6.18
CA SER A 89 -2.20 13.17 6.49
C SER A 89 -3.29 12.47 7.31
N GLU A 90 -3.80 13.12 8.37
CA GLU A 90 -4.87 12.58 9.21
C GLU A 90 -6.16 12.32 8.42
N GLU A 91 -6.65 13.33 7.68
CA GLU A 91 -7.86 13.20 6.86
C GLU A 91 -7.72 12.13 5.77
N PHE A 92 -6.51 11.96 5.23
CA PHE A 92 -6.19 10.96 4.23
C PHE A 92 -6.29 9.54 4.81
N HIS A 93 -5.66 9.28 5.96
CA HIS A 93 -5.69 7.97 6.60
C HIS A 93 -7.07 7.61 7.14
N ASP A 94 -7.79 8.57 7.74
CA ASP A 94 -9.16 8.37 8.22
C ASP A 94 -10.10 8.01 7.07
N TYR A 95 -10.00 8.73 5.94
CA TYR A 95 -10.79 8.44 4.75
C TYR A 95 -10.55 7.01 4.23
N LEU A 96 -9.30 6.53 4.22
CA LEU A 96 -8.98 5.17 3.78
C LEU A 96 -9.48 4.11 4.76
N ASP A 97 -9.46 4.35 6.08
CA ASP A 97 -10.03 3.42 7.06
C ASP A 97 -11.56 3.35 6.96
N GLU A 98 -12.23 4.49 6.77
CA GLU A 98 -13.67 4.52 6.51
C GLU A 98 -14.02 3.76 5.22
N LEU A 99 -13.21 3.93 4.16
CA LEU A 99 -13.37 3.24 2.89
C LEU A 99 -13.22 1.72 3.04
N ASN A 100 -12.23 1.25 3.80
CA ASN A 100 -12.11 -0.17 4.17
C ASN A 100 -13.37 -0.68 4.89
N GLY A 101 -13.93 0.13 5.79
CA GLY A 101 -15.20 -0.17 6.46
C GLY A 101 -16.38 -0.27 5.48
N ALA A 102 -16.45 0.60 4.48
CA ALA A 102 -17.48 0.59 3.45
C ALA A 102 -17.35 -0.64 2.53
N ILE A 103 -16.12 -0.99 2.11
CA ILE A 103 -15.82 -2.21 1.36
C ILE A 103 -16.32 -3.44 2.14
N ALA A 104 -15.94 -3.56 3.42
CA ALA A 104 -16.35 -4.69 4.25
C ALA A 104 -17.88 -4.79 4.43
N LYS A 105 -18.59 -3.65 4.45
CA LYS A 105 -20.06 -3.60 4.51
C LYS A 105 -20.75 -3.94 3.17
N GLY A 106 -20.00 -4.04 2.07
CA GLY A 106 -20.53 -4.37 0.76
C GLY A 106 -21.06 -3.18 -0.04
N PHE A 107 -20.54 -1.98 0.20
CA PHE A 107 -20.79 -0.83 -0.68
C PHE A 107 -20.18 -1.06 -2.07
N PHE A 108 -19.09 -1.84 -2.11
CA PHE A 108 -18.54 -2.43 -3.33
C PHE A 108 -18.99 -3.89 -3.43
N ILE A 109 -19.15 -4.39 -4.65
CA ILE A 109 -19.50 -5.80 -4.90
C ILE A 109 -18.43 -6.72 -4.28
N ASP A 110 -17.17 -6.33 -4.45
CA ASP A 110 -16.03 -7.04 -3.90
C ASP A 110 -15.71 -6.55 -2.49
N LYS A 111 -15.74 -7.47 -1.53
CA LYS A 111 -15.42 -7.22 -0.12
C LYS A 111 -13.99 -7.62 0.24
N ASP A 112 -13.28 -8.29 -0.66
CA ASP A 112 -11.92 -8.81 -0.43
C ASP A 112 -10.86 -7.82 -0.93
N ILE A 113 -11.04 -6.54 -0.63
CA ILE A 113 -10.11 -5.47 -0.97
C ILE A 113 -9.68 -4.76 0.32
N TRP A 114 -8.40 -4.45 0.39
CA TRP A 114 -7.81 -3.63 1.44
C TRP A 114 -7.10 -2.45 0.79
N VAL A 115 -7.35 -1.25 1.32
CA VAL A 115 -6.66 -0.03 0.94
C VAL A 115 -5.82 0.49 2.10
N VAL A 116 -4.60 0.94 1.82
CA VAL A 116 -3.76 1.66 2.78
C VAL A 116 -2.94 2.66 2.00
N GLY A 117 -2.67 3.82 2.58
CA GLY A 117 -1.96 4.87 1.87
C GLY A 117 -0.71 5.35 2.59
N PHE A 118 0.04 6.17 1.88
CA PHE A 118 1.15 6.96 2.39
C PHE A 118 0.96 8.39 1.87
N HIS A 119 0.95 9.34 2.81
CA HIS A 119 0.87 10.76 2.55
C HIS A 119 2.29 11.36 2.57
N PRO A 120 2.62 12.37 1.74
CA PRO A 120 3.94 13.01 1.76
C PRO A 120 4.29 13.62 3.13
N ASP A 121 3.29 14.09 3.87
CA ASP A 121 3.45 14.61 5.23
C ASP A 121 3.51 13.54 6.34
N ASP A 122 3.51 12.25 5.99
CA ASP A 122 3.65 11.18 7.00
C ASP A 122 5.05 11.21 7.62
N GLU A 123 5.12 10.94 8.93
CA GLU A 123 6.42 10.75 9.59
C GLU A 123 7.15 9.56 8.96
N ALA A 124 8.46 9.71 8.74
CA ALA A 124 9.28 8.65 8.20
C ALA A 124 9.17 7.40 9.08
N ALA A 125 8.96 6.24 8.46
CA ALA A 125 8.94 5.00 9.22
C ALA A 125 10.31 4.77 9.86
N GLU A 126 10.33 4.27 11.10
CA GLU A 126 11.56 4.03 11.88
C GLU A 126 12.61 3.20 11.10
N PHE A 127 12.17 2.24 10.28
CA PHE A 127 13.07 1.43 9.45
C PHE A 127 13.65 2.18 8.24
N ALA A 128 13.02 3.27 7.81
CA ALA A 128 13.41 4.09 6.68
C ALA A 128 14.37 5.21 7.10
N GLU A 129 14.43 5.59 8.38
CA GLU A 129 15.37 6.60 8.90
C GLU A 129 16.85 6.24 8.63
N GLU A 130 17.16 4.94 8.56
CA GLU A 130 18.51 4.46 8.25
C GLU A 130 18.85 4.51 6.74
N VAL A 131 17.89 4.81 5.87
CA VAL A 131 18.06 4.79 4.42
C VAL A 131 17.98 6.20 3.85
N ASP A 132 19.12 6.72 3.41
CA ASP A 132 19.20 7.96 2.65
C ASP A 132 18.65 7.72 1.23
N PHE A 133 17.40 8.13 1.00
CA PHE A 133 16.75 8.06 -0.31
C PHE A 133 16.54 9.47 -0.86
N GLU A 134 17.21 9.76 -1.97
CA GLU A 134 17.05 11.03 -2.69
C GLU A 134 15.86 10.94 -3.65
N ALA A 135 14.89 11.84 -3.48
CA ALA A 135 13.76 11.96 -4.40
C ALA A 135 14.26 12.30 -5.81
N LEU A 136 13.76 11.58 -6.82
CA LEU A 136 13.99 11.82 -8.24
C LEU A 136 13.05 12.88 -8.82
N VAL A 137 11.95 13.20 -8.14
CA VAL A 137 10.98 14.23 -8.54
C VAL A 137 10.69 15.21 -7.40
N GLU A 138 10.44 16.47 -7.75
CA GLU A 138 10.10 17.53 -6.78
C GLU A 138 8.60 17.55 -6.42
N VAL A 139 7.77 16.89 -7.22
CA VAL A 139 6.32 16.87 -7.00
C VAL A 139 6.02 15.90 -5.87
N GLU A 140 5.37 16.39 -4.82
CA GLU A 140 4.81 15.56 -3.77
C GLU A 140 3.56 14.83 -4.27
N TYR A 141 3.41 13.57 -3.87
CA TYR A 141 2.26 12.75 -4.22
C TYR A 141 1.94 11.78 -3.09
N SER A 142 0.66 11.45 -2.95
CA SER A 142 0.24 10.38 -2.06
C SER A 142 0.19 9.05 -2.81
N LEU A 143 0.47 7.96 -2.12
CA LEU A 143 0.34 6.61 -2.65
C LEU A 143 -0.82 5.92 -1.96
N ILE A 144 -1.70 5.27 -2.73
CA ILE A 144 -2.73 4.39 -2.19
C ILE A 144 -2.49 3.00 -2.76
N PHE A 145 -2.25 2.05 -1.85
CA PHE A 145 -2.04 0.65 -2.15
C PHE A 145 -3.37 -0.11 -2.07
N ILE A 146 -3.80 -0.67 -3.20
CA ILE A 146 -5.03 -1.47 -3.33
C ILE A 146 -4.63 -2.91 -3.63
N GLN A 147 -5.10 -3.86 -2.81
CA GLN A 147 -4.78 -5.27 -2.94
C GLN A 147 -5.81 -6.17 -2.26
N ARG A 148 -5.73 -7.48 -2.50
CA ARG A 148 -6.57 -8.48 -1.85
C ARG A 148 -6.35 -8.50 -0.34
N LEU A 149 -7.42 -8.28 0.44
CA LEU A 149 -7.37 -8.32 1.90
C LEU A 149 -6.96 -9.71 2.40
N SER A 150 -7.53 -10.76 1.83
CA SER A 150 -7.28 -12.15 2.19
C SER A 150 -5.82 -12.53 1.95
N LYS A 151 -5.30 -12.26 0.75
CA LYS A 151 -3.91 -12.55 0.37
C LYS A 151 -2.93 -11.79 1.26
N LEU A 152 -3.21 -10.52 1.56
CA LEU A 152 -2.37 -9.70 2.42
C LEU A 152 -2.33 -10.25 3.85
N GLN A 153 -3.49 -10.53 4.45
CA GLN A 153 -3.56 -11.00 5.84
C GLN A 153 -2.97 -12.42 5.99
N GLU A 154 -3.23 -13.32 5.05
CA GLU A 154 -2.66 -14.67 5.06
C GLU A 154 -1.13 -14.65 4.92
N SER A 155 -0.60 -13.70 4.14
CA SER A 155 0.84 -13.46 4.00
C SER A 155 1.44 -12.87 5.28
N ALA A 156 0.73 -11.95 5.94
CA ALA A 156 1.11 -11.38 7.23
C ALA A 156 1.22 -12.47 8.32
N TYR A 157 0.27 -13.41 8.37
CA TYR A 157 0.34 -14.54 9.31
C TYR A 157 1.56 -15.44 9.10
N LYS A 158 2.01 -15.63 7.85
CA LYS A 158 3.20 -16.44 7.54
C LYS A 158 4.47 -15.79 8.06
N ILE A 159 4.65 -14.50 7.80
CA ILE A 159 5.87 -13.78 8.18
C ILE A 159 5.89 -13.41 9.67
N LYS A 160 4.73 -13.26 10.32
CA LYS A 160 4.62 -13.06 11.78
C LYS A 160 5.33 -14.17 12.56
N LYS A 161 5.24 -15.42 12.09
CA LYS A 161 5.92 -16.57 12.70
C LYS A 161 7.46 -16.48 12.65
N ASN A 162 8.00 -15.67 11.75
CA ASN A 162 9.43 -15.44 11.60
C ASN A 162 9.91 -14.21 12.40
N GLY A 163 9.07 -13.65 13.29
CA GLY A 163 9.43 -12.48 14.09
C GLY A 163 9.39 -11.16 13.33
N TYR A 164 8.79 -11.12 12.13
CA TYR A 164 8.75 -9.91 11.30
C TYR A 164 8.18 -8.68 12.02
N TYR A 165 7.16 -8.87 12.87
CA TYR A 165 6.53 -7.79 13.63
C TYR A 165 7.11 -7.59 15.04
N ALA A 166 8.24 -8.23 15.38
CA ALA A 166 8.74 -8.25 16.76
C ALA A 166 9.17 -6.88 17.30
N ASN A 167 9.58 -5.96 16.42
CA ASN A 167 10.04 -4.63 16.78
C ASN A 167 8.98 -3.53 16.53
N TYR A 168 7.76 -3.88 16.11
CA TYR A 168 6.67 -2.92 16.12
C TYR A 168 6.21 -2.72 17.56
N ASP A 169 6.50 -1.54 18.13
CA ASP A 169 6.02 -1.20 19.47
C ASP A 169 4.48 -1.23 19.52
N GLU A 170 3.93 -1.75 20.63
CA GLU A 170 2.48 -1.77 20.88
C GLU A 170 1.86 -0.35 20.97
N ALA A 171 2.70 0.69 20.97
CA ALA A 171 2.36 2.05 21.37
C ALA A 171 1.79 2.97 20.27
N TYR A 172 1.81 2.64 18.96
CA TYR A 172 1.30 3.57 17.92
C TYR A 172 0.64 2.89 16.70
N ASN A 173 -0.05 3.69 15.87
CA ASN A 173 -0.93 3.42 14.70
C ASN A 173 -0.72 2.12 13.90
N SER A 174 0.50 1.59 13.81
CA SER A 174 0.77 0.27 13.23
C SER A 174 -0.05 -0.84 13.93
N SER A 175 -0.23 -0.76 15.25
CA SER A 175 -1.05 -1.72 15.99
C SER A 175 -2.52 -1.63 15.62
N TYR A 176 -3.04 -0.41 15.35
CA TYR A 176 -4.41 -0.20 14.91
C TYR A 176 -4.63 -0.77 13.51
N ILE A 177 -3.80 -0.39 12.53
CA ILE A 177 -3.94 -0.85 11.13
C ILE A 177 -3.87 -2.38 11.06
N PHE A 178 -2.98 -3.03 11.81
CA PHE A 178 -2.90 -4.50 11.82
C PHE A 178 -4.11 -5.16 12.47
N LYS A 179 -4.60 -4.62 13.60
CA LYS A 179 -5.83 -5.12 14.26
C LYS A 179 -7.03 -4.95 13.34
N ARG A 180 -7.19 -3.76 12.78
CA ARG A 180 -8.27 -3.39 11.86
C ARG A 180 -8.31 -4.30 10.63
N ARG A 181 -7.16 -4.50 9.97
CA ARG A 181 -7.05 -5.42 8.83
C ARG A 181 -7.42 -6.85 9.23
N GLU A 182 -6.95 -7.32 10.38
CA GLU A 182 -7.28 -8.66 10.89
C GLU A 182 -8.78 -8.81 11.20
N GLU A 183 -9.40 -7.80 11.80
CA GLU A 183 -10.84 -7.76 12.08
C GLU A 183 -11.67 -7.86 10.78
N LEU A 184 -11.35 -7.03 9.79
CA LEU A 184 -12.06 -7.07 8.50
C LEU A 184 -11.82 -8.39 7.76
N TYR A 185 -10.63 -8.97 7.86
CA TYR A 185 -10.35 -10.30 7.30
C TYR A 185 -11.20 -11.40 7.97
N ARG A 186 -11.31 -11.38 9.30
CA ARG A 186 -12.15 -12.35 10.02
C ARG A 186 -13.62 -12.19 9.62
N ARG A 187 -14.10 -10.95 9.50
CA ARG A 187 -15.44 -10.64 8.99
C ARG A 187 -15.64 -11.15 7.56
N LEU A 188 -14.65 -10.99 6.69
CA LEU A 188 -14.69 -11.53 5.32
C LEU A 188 -14.84 -13.06 5.30
N LYS A 189 -14.14 -13.77 6.19
CA LYS A 189 -14.17 -15.25 6.24
C LYS A 189 -15.39 -15.82 6.95
N ASN A 190 -15.87 -15.15 8.01
CA ASN A 190 -16.89 -15.69 8.92
C ASN A 190 -18.25 -14.98 8.80
N GLY A 191 -18.34 -13.90 8.01
CA GLY A 191 -19.51 -13.03 7.96
C GLY A 191 -19.64 -12.14 9.21
N ASP A 192 -20.82 -11.54 9.38
CA ASP A 192 -21.15 -10.67 10.53
C ASP A 192 -21.50 -11.47 11.81
N GLY A 193 -21.18 -12.77 11.84
CA GLY A 193 -21.45 -13.65 12.97
C GLY A 193 -20.53 -13.30 14.16
N THR A 194 -21.15 -12.85 15.24
CA THR A 194 -20.57 -12.62 16.58
C THR A 194 -19.80 -13.82 17.12
#